data_AF-V9LC62-F1
#
_entry.id   AF-V9LC62-F1
#
_cell.length_a   1.000
_cell.length_b   1.000
_cell.length_c   1.000
_cell.angle_alpha   90.00
_cell.angle_beta   90.00
_cell.angle_gamma   90.00
#
_symmetry.space_group_name_H-M   'P 1'
#
loop_
_entity.id
_entity.type
_entity.pdbx_description
1 polymer ?
#
loop_
_entity_poly.entity_id
_entity_poly.type
_entity_poly.pdbx_seq_one_letter_code
_entity_poly.pdbx_strand_id
1 'polypeptide(L)'
;FRSDGESRFYSLGLLSIQRAALVVLENYYKDFTVYNPALLTAAKSRAAKHMAGLKVYSVDGPGNNAAGQSRAMIAAAARRRDSSHNELYYEEAEHDRRVKKRRARLVVAVEEAFTHIRRLQDDEQQKAPGEVMDPLNAAQSIFPSMARALQKYLRTTRQQHYHTMESILQHLAFCVTNNMTPKAFLERYLNPGPTLQYDKNRWLASQWTLTSEEAVTNGLKDGMVFTLKCLDFSLIVVVKKIPFIKLSEEFIDPKSHKFVLRLQR
;
A
#
# COMPACT_ATOMS: atom_id res chain seq x y z
N PHE A 1 -1.10 -12.32 6.60
CA PHE A 1 -1.98 -11.66 5.62
C PHE A 1 -2.81 -10.59 6.33
N ARG A 2 -3.02 -9.43 5.72
CA ARG A 2 -4.07 -8.49 6.13
C ARG A 2 -5.29 -8.69 5.24
N SER A 3 -6.48 -8.40 5.76
CA SER A 3 -7.77 -8.62 5.06
C SER A 3 -7.96 -7.86 3.74
N ASP A 4 -7.04 -6.98 3.37
CA ASP A 4 -6.98 -6.29 2.08
C ASP A 4 -6.07 -6.97 1.05
N GLY A 5 -5.40 -8.06 1.41
CA GLY A 5 -4.53 -8.84 0.53
C GLY A 5 -3.03 -8.60 0.75
N GLU A 6 -2.61 -7.61 1.56
CA GLU A 6 -1.17 -7.41 1.83
C GLU A 6 -0.62 -8.60 2.66
N SER A 7 0.53 -9.13 2.27
CA SER A 7 1.16 -10.26 2.95
C SER A 7 2.66 -10.04 3.14
N ARG A 8 3.18 -10.55 4.26
CA ARG A 8 4.58 -10.49 4.67
C ARG A 8 4.93 -11.82 5.35
N PHE A 9 6.21 -12.17 5.33
CA PHE A 9 6.74 -13.39 5.92
C PHE A 9 7.80 -13.04 6.95
N TYR A 10 7.72 -13.67 8.12
CA TYR A 10 8.64 -13.43 9.22
C TYR A 10 9.13 -14.77 9.76
N SER A 11 10.42 -14.84 10.08
CA SER A 11 10.98 -15.98 10.80
C SER A 11 10.76 -15.76 12.29
N LEU A 12 10.14 -16.73 12.94
CA LEU A 12 9.86 -16.73 14.37
C LEU A 12 10.53 -17.95 15.00
N GLY A 13 11.07 -17.77 16.21
CA GLY A 13 11.62 -18.87 16.99
C GLY A 13 10.53 -19.74 17.63
N LEU A 14 10.94 -20.57 18.59
CA LEU A 14 10.03 -21.35 19.43
C LEU A 14 9.32 -20.42 20.41
N LEU A 15 8.14 -19.93 20.01
CA LEU A 15 7.32 -19.00 20.78
C LEU A 15 5.94 -19.60 21.04
N SER A 16 5.27 -19.12 22.09
CA SER A 16 3.83 -19.36 22.25
C SER A 16 3.02 -18.56 21.24
N ILE A 17 1.77 -18.96 21.00
CA ILE A 17 0.85 -18.21 20.12
C ILE A 17 0.71 -16.76 20.59
N GLN A 18 0.56 -16.54 21.91
CA GLN A 18 0.46 -15.19 22.48
C GLN A 18 1.72 -14.35 22.23
N ARG A 19 2.91 -14.92 22.40
CA ARG A 19 4.17 -14.18 22.16
C ARG A 19 4.38 -13.93 20.68
N ALA A 20 4.06 -14.90 19.83
CA ALA A 20 4.10 -14.74 18.38
C ALA A 20 3.14 -13.65 17.89
N ALA A 21 1.94 -13.57 18.46
CA ALA A 21 0.97 -12.52 18.16
C ALA A 21 1.53 -11.11 18.40
N LEU A 22 2.21 -10.88 19.52
CA LEU A 22 2.84 -9.58 19.80
C LEU A 22 3.94 -9.24 18.79
N VAL A 23 4.82 -10.19 18.46
CA VAL A 23 5.88 -9.98 17.47
C VAL A 23 5.29 -9.69 16.08
N VAL A 24 4.19 -10.35 15.72
CA VAL A 24 3.47 -10.06 14.47
C VAL A 24 2.90 -8.64 14.50
N LEU A 25 2.37 -8.15 15.62
CA LEU A 25 1.88 -6.78 15.74
C LEU A 25 3.00 -5.75 15.64
N GLU A 26 4.14 -5.99 16.29
CA GLU A 26 5.33 -5.13 16.17
C GLU A 26 5.78 -5.01 14.71
N ASN A 27 5.90 -6.14 14.02
CA ASN A 27 6.25 -6.18 12.60
C ASN A 27 5.15 -5.59 11.71
N TYR A 28 3.87 -5.73 12.09
CA TYR A 28 2.76 -5.11 11.36
C TYR A 28 2.94 -3.59 11.30
N TYR A 29 3.17 -2.96 12.44
CA TYR A 29 3.32 -1.51 12.52
C TYR A 29 4.58 -1.01 11.80
N LYS A 30 5.62 -1.83 11.72
CA LYS A 30 6.89 -1.53 11.06
C LYS A 30 6.88 -1.76 9.54
N ASP A 31 6.26 -2.82 9.04
CA ASP A 31 6.49 -3.28 7.67
C ASP A 31 5.25 -3.21 6.76
N PHE A 32 4.05 -3.06 7.33
CA PHE A 32 2.83 -2.90 6.53
C PHE A 32 2.55 -1.42 6.23
N THR A 33 2.09 -1.20 5.00
CA THR A 33 1.55 0.10 4.58
C THR A 33 0.30 0.44 5.40
N VAL A 34 -0.05 1.72 5.57
CA VAL A 34 -1.29 2.07 6.31
C VAL A 34 -2.52 1.49 5.62
N TYR A 35 -3.35 0.80 6.41
CA TYR A 35 -4.65 0.32 5.95
C TYR A 35 -5.55 1.49 5.54
N ASN A 36 -5.95 1.52 4.26
CA ASN A 36 -6.84 2.53 3.70
C ASN A 36 -8.24 1.96 3.43
N PRO A 37 -9.17 2.00 4.40
CA PRO A 37 -10.52 1.47 4.23
C PRO A 37 -11.31 2.17 3.12
N ALA A 38 -10.98 3.44 2.84
CA ALA A 38 -11.69 4.24 1.85
C ALA A 38 -11.47 3.73 0.41
N LEU A 39 -10.33 3.09 0.12
CA LEU A 39 -10.07 2.43 -1.17
C LEU A 39 -10.89 1.16 -1.34
N LEU A 40 -10.96 0.32 -0.30
CA LEU A 40 -11.75 -0.92 -0.32
C LEU A 40 -13.24 -0.63 -0.45
N THR A 41 -13.75 0.33 0.31
CA THR A 41 -15.15 0.76 0.21
C THR A 41 -15.45 1.39 -1.17
N ALA A 42 -14.48 2.07 -1.79
CA ALA A 42 -14.63 2.56 -3.16
C ALA A 42 -14.82 1.43 -4.17
N ALA A 43 -14.02 0.37 -4.06
CA ALA A 43 -14.15 -0.81 -4.92
C ALA A 43 -15.52 -1.49 -4.72
N LYS A 44 -15.93 -1.71 -3.47
CA LYS A 44 -17.23 -2.30 -3.12
C LYS A 44 -18.41 -1.47 -3.63
N SER A 45 -18.36 -0.14 -3.47
CA SER A 45 -19.41 0.77 -3.93
C SER A 45 -19.50 0.86 -5.46
N ARG A 46 -18.38 0.78 -6.18
CA ARG A 46 -18.39 0.65 -7.66
C ARG A 46 -19.09 -0.64 -8.07
N ALA A 47 -18.72 -1.77 -7.46
CA ALA A 47 -19.36 -3.06 -7.72
C ALA A 47 -20.87 -3.04 -7.41
N ALA A 48 -21.27 -2.44 -6.28
CA ALA A 48 -22.67 -2.35 -5.87
C ALA A 48 -23.50 -1.44 -6.80
N LYS A 49 -22.96 -0.29 -7.24
CA LYS A 49 -23.62 0.58 -8.21
C LYS A 49 -23.84 -0.14 -9.55
N HIS A 50 -22.85 -0.91 -9.97
CA HIS A 50 -22.94 -1.69 -11.20
C HIS A 50 -24.08 -2.72 -11.12
N MET A 51 -24.16 -3.46 -10.01
CA MET A 51 -25.26 -4.40 -9.75
C MET A 51 -26.63 -3.71 -9.62
N ALA A 52 -26.69 -2.50 -9.06
CA ALA A 52 -27.93 -1.73 -8.89
C ALA A 52 -28.42 -1.00 -10.16
N GLY A 53 -27.57 -0.84 -11.18
CA GLY A 53 -27.93 -0.31 -12.50
C GLY A 53 -28.86 -1.24 -13.29
N LEU A 54 -29.08 -2.47 -12.80
CA LEU A 54 -30.03 -3.44 -13.31
C LEU A 54 -31.49 -3.07 -12.92
N LYS A 55 -31.99 -1.92 -13.37
CA LYS A 55 -33.43 -1.63 -13.31
C LYS A 55 -34.13 -2.28 -14.49
N VAL A 56 -34.81 -3.39 -14.25
CA VAL A 56 -35.75 -4.00 -15.19
C VAL A 56 -37.02 -3.14 -15.15
N TYR A 57 -37.25 -2.35 -16.19
CA TYR A 57 -38.57 -1.77 -16.41
C TYR A 57 -39.48 -2.89 -16.91
N SER A 58 -40.43 -3.35 -16.09
CA SER A 58 -41.54 -4.15 -16.59
C SER A 58 -42.37 -3.26 -17.51
N VAL A 59 -42.22 -3.47 -18.82
CA VAL A 59 -43.16 -2.95 -19.81
C VAL A 59 -44.29 -3.97 -19.89
N ASP A 60 -45.18 -3.97 -18.90
CA ASP A 60 -46.41 -4.77 -18.97
C ASP A 60 -47.47 -3.99 -19.75
N GLY A 61 -47.55 -4.27 -21.05
CA GLY A 61 -48.82 -4.17 -21.80
C GLY A 61 -49.61 -5.47 -21.58
N PRO A 62 -50.96 -5.43 -21.52
CA PRO A 62 -51.74 -6.60 -21.16
C PRO A 62 -51.77 -7.60 -22.32
N GLY A 63 -50.96 -8.67 -22.24
CA GLY A 63 -50.84 -9.64 -23.32
C GLY A 63 -50.06 -10.90 -22.95
N ASN A 64 -50.73 -11.81 -22.23
CA ASN A 64 -50.63 -13.27 -22.31
C ASN A 64 -49.31 -13.89 -22.86
N ASN A 65 -48.41 -14.35 -21.96
CA ASN A 65 -47.54 -15.56 -22.10
C ASN A 65 -46.39 -15.58 -21.06
N ALA A 66 -46.67 -16.03 -19.83
CA ALA A 66 -45.77 -15.90 -18.67
C ALA A 66 -44.75 -17.04 -18.44
N ALA A 67 -44.58 -18.00 -19.36
CA ALA A 67 -43.66 -19.15 -19.13
C ALA A 67 -42.33 -19.07 -19.90
N GLY A 68 -42.27 -18.37 -21.04
CA GLY A 68 -41.08 -18.28 -21.90
C GLY A 68 -40.19 -17.04 -21.64
N GLN A 69 -40.79 -15.95 -21.16
CA GLN A 69 -40.08 -14.68 -20.93
C GLN A 69 -39.09 -14.75 -19.76
N SER A 70 -39.38 -15.56 -18.74
CA SER A 70 -38.51 -15.72 -17.56
C SER A 70 -37.14 -16.31 -17.91
N ARG A 71 -37.06 -17.31 -18.81
CA ARG A 71 -35.77 -17.89 -19.24
C ARG A 71 -34.97 -16.93 -20.12
N ALA A 72 -35.63 -16.21 -21.02
CA ALA A 72 -34.98 -15.21 -21.87
C ALA A 72 -34.45 -14.02 -21.05
N MET A 73 -35.19 -13.58 -20.03
CA MET A 73 -34.76 -12.55 -19.08
C MET A 73 -33.60 -13.03 -18.19
N ILE A 74 -33.63 -14.27 -17.71
CA ILE A 74 -32.53 -14.86 -16.94
C ILE A 74 -31.26 -15.00 -17.80
N ALA A 75 -31.40 -15.44 -19.06
CA ALA A 75 -30.28 -15.54 -20.00
C ALA A 75 -29.74 -14.16 -20.42
N ALA A 76 -30.61 -13.16 -20.61
CA ALA A 76 -30.21 -11.79 -20.90
C ALA A 76 -29.55 -11.11 -19.70
N ALA A 77 -30.03 -11.36 -18.48
CA ALA A 77 -29.41 -10.91 -17.24
C ALA A 77 -28.04 -11.58 -17.03
N ALA A 78 -27.90 -12.87 -17.34
CA ALA A 78 -26.61 -13.57 -17.31
C ALA A 78 -25.61 -12.96 -18.31
N ARG A 79 -26.00 -12.77 -19.58
CA ARG A 79 -25.14 -12.14 -20.60
C ARG A 79 -24.79 -10.68 -20.29
N ARG A 80 -25.69 -9.92 -19.65
CA ARG A 80 -25.42 -8.54 -19.19
C ARG A 80 -24.57 -8.50 -17.92
N ARG A 81 -24.63 -9.51 -17.06
CA ARG A 81 -23.76 -9.69 -15.89
C ARG A 81 -22.31 -9.99 -16.29
N ASP A 82 -22.09 -10.71 -17.38
CA ASP A 82 -20.75 -10.91 -17.95
C ASP A 82 -20.19 -9.60 -18.56
N SER A 83 -21.03 -8.82 -19.24
CA SER A 83 -20.66 -7.47 -19.72
C SER A 83 -20.35 -6.49 -18.58
N SER A 84 -21.08 -6.61 -17.47
CA SER A 84 -20.92 -5.83 -16.23
C SER A 84 -19.55 -6.00 -15.58
N HIS A 85 -19.05 -7.25 -15.54
CA HIS A 85 -17.74 -7.55 -14.99
C HIS A 85 -16.61 -6.87 -15.80
N ASN A 86 -16.75 -6.83 -17.12
CA ASN A 86 -15.80 -6.17 -18.01
C ASN A 86 -15.78 -4.65 -17.81
N GLU A 87 -16.93 -4.02 -17.52
CA GLU A 87 -17.02 -2.58 -17.24
C GLU A 87 -16.31 -2.19 -15.94
N LEU A 88 -16.40 -3.00 -14.88
CA LEU A 88 -15.64 -2.79 -13.65
C LEU A 88 -14.12 -2.83 -13.88
N TYR A 89 -13.67 -3.76 -14.72
CA TYR A 89 -12.26 -3.84 -15.12
C TYR A 89 -11.80 -2.57 -15.85
N TYR A 90 -12.60 -2.06 -16.80
CA TYR A 90 -12.28 -0.81 -17.49
C TYR A 90 -12.30 0.41 -16.55
N GLU A 91 -13.24 0.50 -15.62
CA GLU A 91 -13.26 1.57 -14.62
C GLU A 91 -12.03 1.55 -13.70
N GLU A 92 -11.56 0.36 -13.31
CA GLU A 92 -10.33 0.18 -12.54
C GLU A 92 -9.10 0.57 -13.35
N ALA A 93 -9.00 0.12 -14.61
CA ALA A 93 -7.93 0.52 -15.52
C ALA A 93 -7.93 2.05 -15.76
N GLU A 94 -9.09 2.68 -15.89
CA GLU A 94 -9.21 4.13 -15.97
C GLU A 94 -8.77 4.82 -14.67
N HIS A 95 -9.14 4.26 -13.51
CA HIS A 95 -8.71 4.76 -12.22
C HIS A 95 -7.18 4.72 -12.11
N ASP A 96 -6.56 3.60 -12.45
CA ASP A 96 -5.10 3.44 -12.45
C ASP A 96 -4.44 4.42 -13.42
N ARG A 97 -5.02 4.61 -14.60
CA ARG A 97 -4.56 5.62 -15.56
C ARG A 97 -4.63 7.02 -14.98
N ARG A 98 -5.71 7.35 -14.26
CA ARG A 98 -5.86 8.64 -13.55
C ARG A 98 -4.80 8.79 -12.46
N VAL A 99 -4.57 7.77 -11.63
CA VAL A 99 -3.55 7.77 -10.59
C VAL A 99 -2.16 7.99 -11.19
N LYS A 100 -1.77 7.23 -12.22
CA LYS A 100 -0.49 7.39 -12.94
C LYS A 100 -0.32 8.80 -13.51
N LYS A 101 -1.36 9.35 -14.13
CA LYS A 101 -1.35 10.73 -14.66
C LYS A 101 -1.19 11.78 -13.56
N ARG A 102 -1.85 11.60 -12.41
CA ARG A 102 -1.71 12.50 -11.25
C ARG A 102 -0.32 12.39 -10.63
N ARG A 103 0.21 11.17 -10.50
CA ARG A 103 1.57 10.90 -10.03
C ARG A 103 2.61 11.63 -10.87
N ALA A 104 2.56 11.49 -12.20
CA ALA A 104 3.50 12.16 -13.09
C ALA A 104 3.45 13.69 -12.94
N ARG A 105 2.24 14.27 -12.87
CA ARG A 105 2.07 15.73 -12.65
C ARG A 105 2.60 16.20 -11.30
N LEU A 106 2.42 15.38 -10.26
CA LEU A 106 2.94 15.67 -8.93
C LEU A 106 4.46 15.64 -8.92
N VAL A 107 5.08 14.63 -9.53
CA VAL A 107 6.54 14.53 -9.64
C VAL A 107 7.12 15.78 -10.28
N VAL A 108 6.61 16.17 -11.46
CA VAL A 108 7.08 17.37 -12.18
C VAL A 108 6.93 18.63 -11.33
N ALA A 109 5.75 18.85 -10.72
CA ALA A 109 5.51 20.05 -9.92
C ALA A 109 6.41 20.14 -8.68
N VAL A 110 6.74 19.00 -8.05
CA VAL A 110 7.66 18.98 -6.91
C VAL A 110 9.10 19.19 -7.37
N GLU A 111 9.51 18.58 -8.47
CA GLU A 111 10.85 18.82 -9.04
C GLU A 111 11.06 20.31 -9.35
N GLU A 112 10.11 20.95 -10.04
CA GLU A 112 10.14 22.39 -10.33
C GLU A 112 10.22 23.22 -9.04
N ALA A 113 9.40 22.93 -8.04
CA ALA A 113 9.41 23.66 -6.77
C ALA A 113 10.74 23.55 -6.00
N PHE A 114 11.36 22.37 -6.00
CA PHE A 114 12.67 22.18 -5.39
C PHE A 114 13.80 22.85 -6.19
N THR A 115 13.68 22.96 -7.52
CA THR A 115 14.62 23.80 -8.29
C THR A 115 14.49 25.28 -7.91
N HIS A 116 13.28 25.74 -7.60
CA HIS A 116 13.05 27.11 -7.13
C HIS A 116 13.70 27.34 -5.76
N ILE A 117 13.59 26.39 -4.82
CA ILE A 117 14.29 26.48 -3.53
C ILE A 117 15.80 26.56 -3.72
N ARG A 118 16.39 25.70 -4.56
CA ARG A 118 17.84 25.69 -4.78
C ARG A 118 18.32 27.05 -5.31
N ARG A 119 17.61 27.63 -6.27
CA ARG A 119 17.92 28.97 -6.77
C ARG A 119 17.85 30.04 -5.69
N LEU A 120 16.82 30.01 -4.84
CA LEU A 120 16.72 30.94 -3.70
C LEU A 120 17.88 30.75 -2.72
N GLN A 121 18.31 29.52 -2.46
CA GLN A 121 19.47 29.23 -1.61
C GLN A 121 20.78 29.72 -2.23
N ASP A 122 20.96 29.53 -3.54
CA ASP A 122 22.14 30.01 -4.28
C ASP A 122 22.21 31.55 -4.32
N ASP A 123 21.06 32.21 -4.48
CA ASP A 123 20.93 33.68 -4.46
C ASP A 123 21.18 34.26 -3.05
N GLU A 124 20.78 33.55 -1.98
CA GLU A 124 21.06 33.95 -0.59
C GLU A 124 22.52 33.71 -0.19
N GLN A 125 23.17 32.66 -0.69
CA GLN A 125 24.61 32.44 -0.47
C GLN A 125 25.48 33.54 -1.08
N GLN A 126 24.98 34.25 -2.10
CA GLN A 126 25.65 35.40 -2.69
C GLN A 126 25.44 36.71 -1.90
N LYS A 127 24.48 36.74 -0.96
CA LYS A 127 24.22 37.90 -0.08
C LYS A 127 24.98 37.77 1.25
N ALA A 128 25.28 38.91 1.87
CA ALA A 128 26.01 38.98 3.14
C ALA A 128 25.36 38.13 4.26
N PRO A 129 26.14 37.59 5.22
CA PRO A 129 25.73 36.49 6.12
C PRO A 129 24.79 36.92 7.27
N GLY A 130 23.68 37.60 6.95
CA GLY A 130 22.82 38.25 7.93
C GLY A 130 21.49 37.55 8.24
N GLU A 131 20.89 36.81 7.30
CA GLU A 131 19.58 36.19 7.49
C GLU A 131 19.52 34.85 6.76
N VAL A 132 19.69 33.75 7.51
CA VAL A 132 19.40 32.40 7.02
C VAL A 132 17.89 32.28 6.94
N MET A 133 17.31 32.13 5.74
CA MET A 133 15.86 31.93 5.60
C MET A 133 15.39 30.76 6.46
N ASP A 134 14.38 31.01 7.31
CA ASP A 134 13.70 29.95 8.07
C ASP A 134 13.18 28.88 7.09
N PRO A 135 13.60 27.61 7.23
CA PRO A 135 13.17 26.51 6.36
C PRO A 135 11.64 26.39 6.23
N LEU A 136 10.89 26.81 7.25
CA LEU A 136 9.43 26.85 7.20
C LEU A 136 8.91 27.92 6.24
N ASN A 137 9.54 29.10 6.22
CA ASN A 137 9.20 30.18 5.29
C ASN A 137 9.54 29.80 3.84
N ALA A 138 10.67 29.13 3.62
CA ALA A 138 11.03 28.56 2.33
C ALA A 138 10.00 27.53 1.86
N ALA A 139 9.55 26.64 2.75
CA ALA A 139 8.52 25.66 2.45
C ALA A 139 7.17 26.32 2.11
N GLN A 140 6.76 27.36 2.86
CA GLN A 140 5.52 28.09 2.61
C GLN A 140 5.52 28.84 1.28
N SER A 141 6.65 29.41 0.86
CA SER A 141 6.74 30.18 -0.39
C SER A 141 6.57 29.29 -1.63
N ILE A 142 7.11 28.06 -1.58
CA ILE A 142 7.04 27.14 -2.73
C ILE A 142 5.80 26.25 -2.72
N PHE A 143 5.19 26.00 -1.56
CA PHE A 143 4.08 25.06 -1.44
C PHE A 143 2.92 25.33 -2.43
N PRO A 144 2.48 26.59 -2.69
CA PRO A 144 1.42 26.88 -3.65
C PRO A 144 1.66 26.31 -5.06
N SER A 145 2.92 26.23 -5.50
CA SER A 145 3.28 25.70 -6.84
C SER A 145 2.97 24.21 -7.00
N MET A 146 3.11 23.42 -5.92
CA MET A 146 2.86 21.97 -5.93
C MET A 146 1.52 21.56 -5.29
N ALA A 147 0.91 22.43 -4.49
CA ALA A 147 -0.25 22.13 -3.65
C ALA A 147 -1.40 21.48 -4.43
N ARG A 148 -1.74 22.05 -5.59
CA ARG A 148 -2.84 21.54 -6.43
C ARG A 148 -2.55 20.15 -6.98
N ALA A 149 -1.31 19.88 -7.37
CA ALA A 149 -0.92 18.57 -7.89
C ALA A 149 -0.99 17.52 -6.76
N LEU A 150 -0.50 17.87 -5.57
CA LEU A 150 -0.50 17.01 -4.39
C LEU A 150 -1.93 16.70 -3.93
N GLN A 151 -2.77 17.72 -3.74
CA GLN A 151 -4.17 17.54 -3.33
C GLN A 151 -4.96 16.68 -4.32
N LYS A 152 -4.75 16.87 -5.63
CA LYS A 152 -5.42 16.02 -6.64
C LYS A 152 -4.94 14.58 -6.57
N TYR A 153 -3.66 14.34 -6.33
CA TYR A 153 -3.13 12.99 -6.12
C TYR A 153 -3.76 12.35 -4.88
N LEU A 154 -3.64 13.00 -3.71
CA LEU A 154 -4.16 12.52 -2.44
C LEU A 154 -5.67 12.24 -2.47
N ARG A 155 -6.46 13.08 -3.13
CA ARG A 155 -7.91 12.81 -3.29
C ARG A 155 -8.20 11.63 -4.21
N THR A 156 -7.40 11.44 -5.26
CA THR A 156 -7.58 10.31 -6.18
C THR A 156 -7.23 9.00 -5.49
N THR A 157 -6.16 8.98 -4.70
CA THR A 157 -5.72 7.82 -3.91
C THR A 157 -6.46 7.68 -2.57
N ARG A 158 -7.39 8.60 -2.26
CA ARG A 158 -8.14 8.65 -1.00
C ARG A 158 -7.25 8.67 0.24
N GLN A 159 -6.20 9.49 0.23
CA GLN A 159 -5.22 9.65 1.31
C GLN A 159 -5.33 11.02 2.02
N GLN A 160 -6.26 11.88 1.63
CA GLN A 160 -6.36 13.26 2.15
C GLN A 160 -6.55 13.35 3.67
N HIS A 161 -7.12 12.33 4.31
CA HIS A 161 -7.32 12.30 5.77
C HIS A 161 -6.04 11.97 6.55
N TYR A 162 -4.99 11.48 5.89
CA TYR A 162 -3.70 11.21 6.53
C TYR A 162 -2.74 12.39 6.50
N HIS A 163 -3.01 13.40 5.68
CA HIS A 163 -2.08 14.50 5.42
C HIS A 163 -2.77 15.86 5.60
N THR A 164 -2.51 16.51 6.73
CA THR A 164 -2.91 17.90 6.95
C THR A 164 -1.95 18.85 6.26
N MET A 165 -2.40 20.06 5.95
CA MET A 165 -1.55 21.13 5.40
C MET A 165 -0.28 21.33 6.25
N GLU A 166 -0.46 21.41 7.56
CA GLU A 166 0.62 21.58 8.53
C GLU A 166 1.64 20.44 8.46
N SER A 167 1.19 19.17 8.45
CA SER A 167 2.09 18.01 8.35
C SER A 167 2.89 18.00 7.05
N ILE A 168 2.31 18.51 5.96
CA ILE A 168 2.97 18.60 4.66
C ILE A 168 4.03 19.70 4.68
N LEU A 169 3.71 20.88 5.22
CA LEU A 169 4.66 21.99 5.36
C LEU A 169 5.81 21.63 6.30
N GLN A 170 5.55 20.98 7.42
CA GLN A 170 6.58 20.48 8.33
C GLN A 170 7.51 19.47 7.65
N HIS A 171 6.95 18.53 6.87
CA HIS A 171 7.75 17.57 6.10
C HIS A 171 8.57 18.26 5.00
N LEU A 172 8.00 19.25 4.33
CA LEU A 172 8.69 20.02 3.30
C LEU A 172 9.85 20.82 3.90
N ALA A 173 9.62 21.52 5.01
CA ALA A 173 10.65 22.22 5.75
C ALA A 173 11.77 21.27 6.18
N PHE A 174 11.43 20.11 6.74
CA PHE A 174 12.39 19.06 7.10
C PHE A 174 13.21 18.58 5.89
N CYS A 175 12.59 18.38 4.72
CA CYS A 175 13.30 18.00 3.51
C CYS A 175 14.27 19.10 3.05
N VAL A 176 13.88 20.37 3.18
CA VAL A 176 14.72 21.53 2.81
C VAL A 176 15.90 21.67 3.77
N THR A 177 15.67 21.59 5.08
CA THR A 177 16.72 21.65 6.12
C THR A 177 17.79 20.57 5.94
N ASN A 178 17.40 19.38 5.49
CA ASN A 178 18.31 18.25 5.34
C ASN A 178 18.79 18.03 3.89
N ASN A 179 18.62 19.04 3.01
CA ASN A 179 19.01 18.99 1.60
C ASN A 179 18.51 17.72 0.87
N MET A 180 17.32 17.26 1.22
CA MET A 180 16.73 16.05 0.63
C MET A 180 16.29 16.28 -0.82
N THR A 181 16.24 15.19 -1.58
CA THR A 181 15.78 15.26 -2.98
C THR A 181 14.26 15.42 -3.06
N PRO A 182 13.73 15.94 -4.19
CA PRO A 182 12.29 15.95 -4.47
C PRO A 182 11.64 14.57 -4.30
N LYS A 183 12.38 13.52 -4.68
CA LYS A 183 11.95 12.13 -4.55
C LYS A 183 11.76 11.74 -3.09
N ALA A 184 12.67 12.10 -2.19
CA ALA A 184 12.56 11.81 -0.77
C ALA A 184 11.34 12.49 -0.12
N PHE A 185 11.01 13.72 -0.54
CA PHE A 185 9.75 14.35 -0.12
C PHE A 185 8.52 13.56 -0.61
N LEU A 186 8.54 13.14 -1.88
CA LEU A 186 7.45 12.41 -2.52
C LEU A 186 7.23 10.99 -1.97
N GLU A 187 8.28 10.32 -1.47
CA GLU A 187 8.20 8.97 -0.92
C GLU A 187 7.07 8.85 0.10
N ARG A 188 6.92 9.85 0.99
CA ARG A 188 5.88 9.88 2.03
C ARG A 188 4.43 9.81 1.50
N TYR A 189 4.20 10.22 0.26
CA TYR A 189 2.86 10.27 -0.35
C TYR A 189 2.68 9.18 -1.43
N LEU A 190 3.73 8.89 -2.19
CA LEU A 190 3.67 7.91 -3.28
C LEU A 190 3.71 6.48 -2.76
N ASN A 191 4.50 6.26 -1.70
CA ASN A 191 4.67 4.96 -1.04
C ASN A 191 4.28 5.15 0.43
N PRO A 192 2.99 5.05 0.79
CA PRO A 192 2.56 5.22 2.18
C PRO A 192 3.34 4.24 3.06
N GLY A 193 4.19 4.80 3.92
CA GLY A 193 5.18 4.03 4.67
C GLY A 193 4.56 3.19 5.79
N PRO A 194 5.41 2.67 6.67
CA PRO A 194 5.00 1.94 7.86
C PRO A 194 3.87 2.64 8.61
N THR A 195 2.96 1.86 9.15
CA THR A 195 1.82 2.40 9.90
C THR A 195 2.28 3.36 11.02
N LEU A 196 3.47 3.13 11.59
CA LEU A 196 4.15 4.00 12.57
C LEU A 196 4.35 5.48 12.16
N GLN A 197 4.38 5.80 10.87
CA GLN A 197 4.72 7.15 10.39
C GLN A 197 3.60 8.19 10.56
N TYR A 198 2.42 7.77 10.95
CA TYR A 198 1.24 8.60 11.01
C TYR A 198 0.94 9.01 12.48
N ASP A 199 -0.06 9.85 12.74
CA ASP A 199 -0.41 10.23 14.12
C ASP A 199 -1.08 9.08 14.88
N LYS A 200 -0.62 8.77 16.11
CA LYS A 200 -1.07 7.62 16.92
C LYS A 200 -2.59 7.47 16.97
N ASN A 201 -3.32 8.58 17.03
CA ASN A 201 -4.79 8.57 17.16
C ASN A 201 -5.51 8.13 15.87
N ARG A 202 -4.83 8.05 14.73
CA ARG A 202 -5.43 7.76 13.42
C ARG A 202 -5.20 6.35 12.90
N TRP A 203 -4.25 5.59 13.45
CA TRP A 203 -3.84 4.29 12.88
C TRP A 203 -3.44 3.22 13.90
N LEU A 204 -3.13 3.57 15.16
CA LEU A 204 -3.03 2.56 16.20
C LEU A 204 -4.43 2.09 16.51
N ALA A 205 -4.73 0.85 16.13
CA ALA A 205 -5.79 0.09 16.76
C ALA A 205 -5.66 0.22 18.28
N SER A 206 -6.65 0.84 18.93
CA SER A 206 -6.64 0.98 20.39
C SER A 206 -6.65 -0.37 21.10
N GLN A 207 -7.11 -1.42 20.42
CA GLN A 207 -7.19 -2.77 20.96
C GLN A 207 -7.09 -3.81 19.83
N TRP A 208 -6.32 -4.87 20.11
CA TRP A 208 -6.26 -6.07 19.28
C TRP A 208 -6.84 -7.26 20.06
N THR A 209 -7.58 -8.11 19.37
CA THR A 209 -8.10 -9.36 19.91
C THR A 209 -7.45 -10.55 19.21
N LEU A 210 -6.73 -11.38 19.98
CA LEU A 210 -6.19 -12.64 19.51
C LEU A 210 -7.29 -13.72 19.52
N THR A 211 -7.52 -14.36 18.39
CA THR A 211 -8.43 -15.50 18.23
C THR A 211 -7.64 -16.70 17.71
N SER A 212 -7.63 -17.79 18.45
CA SER A 212 -7.00 -19.06 18.08
C SER A 212 -7.91 -20.22 18.48
N GLU A 213 -7.88 -21.31 17.71
CA GLU A 213 -8.57 -22.56 18.05
C GLU A 213 -7.82 -23.36 19.14
N GLU A 214 -6.50 -23.15 19.26
CA GLU A 214 -5.68 -23.74 20.30
C GLU A 214 -5.49 -22.79 21.50
N ALA A 215 -5.12 -23.33 22.65
CA ALA A 215 -4.76 -22.52 23.81
C ALA A 215 -3.62 -21.56 23.47
N VAL A 216 -3.78 -20.27 23.74
CA VAL A 216 -2.81 -19.22 23.35
C VAL A 216 -1.44 -19.35 24.01
N THR A 217 -1.36 -20.18 25.06
CA THR A 217 -0.13 -20.56 25.77
C THR A 217 0.67 -21.65 25.04
N ASN A 218 0.06 -22.38 24.09
CA ASN A 218 0.73 -23.42 23.33
C ASN A 218 1.83 -22.85 22.43
N GLY A 219 2.84 -23.66 22.16
CA GLY A 219 3.87 -23.36 21.15
C GLY A 219 3.32 -23.36 19.73
N LEU A 220 3.98 -22.61 18.84
CA LEU A 220 3.68 -22.61 17.41
C LEU A 220 3.87 -24.01 16.80
N LYS A 221 2.90 -24.47 16.02
CA LYS A 221 2.95 -25.73 15.26
C LYS A 221 2.80 -25.47 13.77
N ASP A 222 3.31 -26.39 12.96
CA ASP A 222 3.15 -26.31 11.51
C ASP A 222 1.66 -26.35 11.11
N GLY A 223 1.29 -25.52 10.15
CA GLY A 223 -0.08 -25.43 9.65
C GLY A 223 -1.05 -24.68 10.56
N MET A 224 -0.62 -24.23 11.73
CA MET A 224 -1.45 -23.47 12.67
C MET A 224 -1.90 -22.14 12.05
N VAL A 225 -3.15 -21.77 12.32
CA VAL A 225 -3.72 -20.48 11.92
C VAL A 225 -4.29 -19.78 13.14
N PHE A 226 -3.97 -18.50 13.30
CA PHE A 226 -4.61 -17.64 14.29
C PHE A 226 -4.85 -16.25 13.71
N THR A 227 -5.81 -15.54 14.29
CA THR A 227 -6.24 -14.23 13.80
C THR A 227 -6.04 -13.16 14.86
N LEU A 228 -5.54 -12.00 14.43
CA LEU A 228 -5.51 -10.77 15.22
C LEU A 228 -6.56 -9.84 14.65
N LYS A 229 -7.60 -9.54 15.41
CA LYS A 229 -8.70 -8.68 14.98
C LYS A 229 -8.56 -7.28 15.57
N CYS A 230 -8.82 -6.28 14.73
CA CYS A 230 -9.02 -4.89 15.07
C CYS A 230 -10.41 -4.47 14.56
N LEU A 231 -10.93 -3.32 14.98
CA LEU A 231 -12.25 -2.80 14.59
C LEU A 231 -12.49 -2.83 13.07
N ASP A 232 -11.52 -2.38 12.27
CA ASP A 232 -11.72 -2.17 10.83
C ASP A 232 -11.16 -3.28 9.92
N PHE A 233 -10.30 -4.16 10.46
CA PHE A 233 -9.60 -5.19 9.68
C PHE A 233 -9.02 -6.29 10.58
N SER A 234 -8.52 -7.35 9.96
CA SER A 234 -7.85 -8.45 10.66
C SER A 234 -6.53 -8.85 10.01
N LEU A 235 -5.63 -9.38 10.82
CA LEU A 235 -4.41 -10.06 10.39
C LEU A 235 -4.60 -11.56 10.59
N ILE A 236 -4.44 -12.30 9.52
CA ILE A 236 -4.46 -13.77 9.52
C ILE A 236 -3.01 -14.24 9.49
N VAL A 237 -2.63 -15.00 10.51
CA VAL A 237 -1.29 -15.56 10.66
C VAL A 237 -1.36 -17.05 10.34
N VAL A 238 -0.53 -17.49 9.40
CA VAL A 238 -0.38 -18.89 9.02
C VAL A 238 1.04 -19.31 9.35
N VAL A 239 1.18 -20.31 10.21
CA VAL A 239 2.47 -20.83 10.64
C VAL A 239 2.92 -21.91 9.67
N LYS A 240 4.14 -21.79 9.17
CA LYS A 240 4.79 -22.79 8.33
C LYS A 240 6.15 -23.15 8.89
N LYS A 241 6.41 -24.45 9.03
CA LYS A 241 7.71 -24.97 9.44
C LYS A 241 8.70 -24.78 8.30
N ILE A 242 9.81 -24.10 8.58
CA ILE A 242 10.93 -23.99 7.64
C ILE A 242 11.58 -25.39 7.52
N PRO A 243 11.81 -25.90 6.30
CA PRO A 243 12.43 -27.21 6.12
C PRO A 243 13.86 -27.22 6.70
N PHE A 244 14.28 -28.38 7.19
CA PHE A 244 15.66 -28.57 7.64
C PHE A 244 16.58 -28.58 6.42
N ILE A 245 17.43 -27.55 6.29
CA ILE A 245 18.42 -27.46 5.21
C ILE A 245 19.73 -28.02 5.73
N LYS A 246 20.18 -29.14 5.16
CA LYS A 246 21.51 -29.71 5.44
C LYS A 246 22.51 -29.07 4.47
N LEU A 247 23.43 -28.27 5.01
CA LEU A 247 24.59 -27.78 4.27
C LEU A 247 25.77 -28.71 4.55
N SER A 248 26.48 -29.12 3.50
CA SER A 248 27.75 -29.84 3.61
C SER A 248 28.81 -29.06 2.87
N GLU A 249 29.96 -28.88 3.50
CA GLU A 249 31.13 -28.25 2.88
C GLU A 249 32.10 -29.34 2.45
N GLU A 250 32.55 -29.27 1.20
CA GLU A 250 33.60 -30.12 0.66
C GLU A 250 34.79 -29.24 0.30
N PHE A 251 35.93 -29.47 0.93
CA PHE A 251 37.17 -28.79 0.58
C PHE A 251 37.80 -29.48 -0.63
N ILE A 252 37.76 -28.81 -1.78
CA ILE A 252 38.45 -29.27 -2.99
C ILE A 252 39.90 -28.78 -2.90
N ASP A 253 40.86 -29.70 -2.79
CA ASP A 253 42.29 -29.38 -2.82
C ASP A 253 42.63 -28.66 -4.14
N PRO A 254 43.22 -27.46 -4.13
CA PRO A 254 43.67 -26.76 -5.34
C PRO A 254 44.62 -27.58 -6.23
N LYS A 255 45.30 -28.61 -5.69
CA LYS A 255 46.15 -29.52 -6.45
C LYS A 255 45.39 -30.58 -7.24
N SER A 256 44.10 -30.81 -6.93
CA SER A 256 43.25 -31.78 -7.65
C SER A 256 42.97 -31.38 -9.11
N HIS A 257 43.20 -30.11 -9.47
CA HIS A 257 43.07 -29.60 -10.84
C HIS A 257 44.39 -29.62 -11.64
N LYS A 258 45.45 -30.29 -11.16
CA LYS A 258 46.70 -30.39 -11.91
C LYS A 258 46.59 -31.49 -12.98
N PHE A 259 46.52 -31.06 -14.24
CA PHE A 259 46.68 -31.95 -15.40
C PHE A 259 48.06 -32.62 -15.33
N VAL A 260 48.08 -33.94 -15.16
CA VAL A 260 49.33 -34.72 -15.20
C VAL A 260 49.58 -35.11 -16.65
N LEU A 261 50.60 -34.51 -17.27
CA LEU A 261 51.06 -34.88 -18.59
C LEU A 261 51.90 -36.15 -18.47
N ARG A 262 51.33 -37.30 -18.83
CA ARG A 262 52.05 -38.58 -18.86
C ARG A 262 52.79 -38.70 -20.19
N LEU A 263 54.12 -38.63 -20.16
CA LEU A 263 54.97 -39.06 -21.26
C LEU A 263 55.10 -40.59 -21.21
N GLN A 264 54.52 -41.26 -22.20
CA GLN A 264 54.79 -42.66 -22.48
C GLN A 264 56.25 -42.81 -22.94
N ARG A 265 56.98 -43.76 -22.34
CA ARG A 265 58.24 -44.27 -22.86
C ARG A 265 57.97 -45.33 -23.91
#